data_AF-A0A9D8P623-F1
#
_entry.id   AF-A0A9D8P623-F1
#
_cell.length_a   1.000
_cell.length_b   1.000
_cell.length_c   1.000
_cell.angle_alpha   90.00
_cell.angle_beta   90.00
_cell.angle_gamma   90.00
#
_symmetry.space_group_name_H-M   'P 1'
#
loop_
_entity.id
_entity.type
_entity.pdbx_description
1 polymer ?
#
loop_
_entity_poly.entity_id
_entity_poly.type
_entity_poly.pdbx_seq_one_letter_code
_entity_poly.pdbx_strand_id
1 'polypeptide(L)'
;MARLLTFALATLVLASCKTTSKASGALSRTSPVCKASPAKRSKLHDFNAWSSVPTGAALWLDDTPERLAQTMNMLKGAQQYPDDHDRTKRMQEWLSAFHRIVKSMNPDLDAPEPKALLIKQNDIQAMVPSVDICVDIAVKFRGAKHITDQQPQTLILRNQDDKYVILPPSNCVKRDLSRDQLNDVLNYFLGDSTKCVVAFPGANGTKNLELSMDLNCLQKSNAFPAYAYEKIITQLSYKAISNRIVMTDKLFEISEPSVAFILAHELGHYYHLHSSAGEQRYNYFYQLDRKNNVAARPRPLPETHPLAELGKKIRKLKHITVTDQYAGQFHPRLFQLITSWEWLPKYWCTETRCEEACAALDGVTQRLSNMDNRNKIYPFPYAPLPTTMVARTLYKEFEDALTTCSQQVDLDIRTLRYRDHQLGLDKGTFEAILGDAKTLADLLPKLNPMWPDAIKKSNQLSDEAYKTAQSERLGYYTDEQEADEVALELGAHVGVNVNDAMEMFFFSLKQWNDPNPTALNAAQCQSAHKNNFRDFIPIGDYQDPHHDTCYRAYNVFRESVAHKDELAEVPRDPCIAPDEQLWKRLQSQSL
;
A
#
# COMPACT_ATOMS: atom_id res chain seq x y z
N MET A 1 3.26 -49.91 36.44
CA MET A 1 2.63 -49.15 37.54
C MET A 1 1.45 -48.38 36.96
N ALA A 2 0.30 -49.04 36.93
CA ALA A 2 -0.95 -48.62 36.31
C ALA A 2 -2.08 -48.79 37.34
N ARG A 3 -3.07 -47.89 37.33
CA ARG A 3 -4.42 -47.93 37.95
C ARG A 3 -5.00 -46.50 37.77
N LEU A 4 -6.26 -46.23 37.46
CA LEU A 4 -7.49 -47.00 37.62
C LEU A 4 -8.58 -46.43 36.68
N LEU A 5 -9.38 -47.33 36.14
CA LEU A 5 -10.58 -47.12 35.32
C LEU A 5 -11.79 -47.53 36.18
N THR A 6 -12.93 -46.83 36.09
CA THR A 6 -14.20 -47.35 36.61
C THR A 6 -15.35 -47.12 35.62
N PHE A 7 -15.91 -48.25 35.19
CA PHE A 7 -17.21 -48.53 34.52
C PHE A 7 -18.42 -48.12 35.41
N ALA A 8 -19.71 -48.05 35.04
CA ALA A 8 -20.54 -48.69 34.02
C ALA A 8 -21.88 -47.92 33.80
N LEU A 9 -22.55 -48.28 32.69
CA LEU A 9 -23.93 -48.03 32.22
C LEU A 9 -25.08 -48.34 33.21
N ALA A 10 -26.22 -47.65 33.03
CA ALA A 10 -27.56 -48.26 32.90
C ALA A 10 -28.58 -47.31 32.21
N THR A 11 -29.60 -47.91 31.63
CA THR A 11 -30.47 -47.57 30.46
C THR A 11 -31.77 -46.77 30.74
N LEU A 12 -32.16 -45.90 29.77
CA LEU A 12 -33.47 -45.74 29.05
C LEU A 12 -34.81 -46.00 29.83
N VAL A 13 -35.81 -45.10 29.92
CA VAL A 13 -36.80 -44.67 28.89
C VAL A 13 -37.79 -43.61 29.47
N LEU A 14 -38.10 -42.57 28.67
CA LEU A 14 -39.29 -41.69 28.57
C LEU A 14 -39.95 -41.04 29.81
N ALA A 15 -39.93 -39.70 29.87
CA ALA A 15 -41.12 -38.90 30.14
C ALA A 15 -41.02 -37.52 29.46
N SER A 16 -42.15 -37.15 28.84
CA SER A 16 -42.41 -35.99 28.02
C SER A 16 -42.16 -34.65 28.74
N CYS A 17 -41.43 -33.72 28.12
CA CYS A 17 -41.58 -32.30 28.41
C CYS A 17 -41.50 -31.46 27.13
N LYS A 18 -42.58 -30.69 26.97
CA LYS A 18 -42.91 -29.81 25.85
C LYS A 18 -41.75 -28.91 25.45
N THR A 19 -41.46 -28.95 24.15
CA THR A 19 -40.83 -27.87 23.41
C THR A 19 -41.65 -26.59 23.59
N THR A 20 -41.13 -25.65 24.39
CA THR A 20 -41.49 -24.24 24.26
C THR A 20 -40.52 -23.63 23.28
N SER A 21 -41.06 -23.10 22.20
CA SER A 21 -40.36 -22.29 21.20
C SER A 21 -39.63 -21.16 21.92
N LYS A 22 -38.29 -21.18 21.87
CA LYS A 22 -37.50 -19.99 22.19
C LYS A 22 -37.86 -18.93 21.16
N ALA A 23 -38.52 -17.90 21.65
CA ALA A 23 -38.78 -16.67 20.93
C ALA A 23 -37.48 -16.17 20.29
N SER A 24 -37.49 -16.07 18.97
CA SER A 24 -36.67 -15.10 18.25
C SER A 24 -37.17 -13.71 18.66
N GLY A 25 -36.74 -13.27 19.85
CA GLY A 25 -36.89 -11.89 20.28
C GLY A 25 -36.03 -11.03 19.37
N ALA A 26 -36.60 -10.64 18.22
CA ALA A 26 -36.06 -9.56 17.42
C ALA A 26 -36.03 -8.33 18.33
N LEU A 27 -34.83 -8.01 18.82
CA LEU A 27 -34.53 -6.73 19.46
C LEU A 27 -34.68 -5.67 18.37
N SER A 28 -35.92 -5.29 18.08
CA SER A 28 -36.24 -4.02 17.44
C SER A 28 -35.91 -2.92 18.45
N ARG A 29 -34.61 -2.67 18.65
CA ARG A 29 -34.17 -1.38 19.16
C ARG A 29 -34.44 -0.41 18.02
N THR A 30 -35.53 0.33 18.12
CA THR A 30 -35.65 1.60 17.42
C THR A 30 -34.45 2.43 17.84
N SER A 31 -33.38 2.42 17.03
CA SER A 31 -32.19 3.22 17.31
C SER A 31 -32.66 4.66 17.47
N PRO A 32 -32.37 5.34 18.59
CA PRO A 32 -32.73 6.74 18.75
C PRO A 32 -32.23 7.51 17.53
N VAL A 33 -33.04 8.46 17.04
CA VAL A 33 -32.67 9.30 15.90
C VAL A 33 -31.40 10.05 16.28
N CYS A 34 -30.31 9.56 15.74
CA CYS A 34 -28.96 9.96 16.05
C CYS A 34 -28.62 11.22 15.27
N LYS A 35 -28.78 12.39 15.90
CA LYS A 35 -28.27 13.65 15.34
C LYS A 35 -26.89 13.91 15.94
N ALA A 36 -25.87 13.90 15.10
CA ALA A 36 -24.54 14.36 15.49
C ALA A 36 -24.67 15.81 16.00
N SER A 37 -24.04 16.10 17.13
CA SER A 37 -23.88 17.50 17.54
C SER A 37 -23.00 18.19 16.50
N PRO A 38 -23.29 19.44 16.10
CA PRO A 38 -22.39 20.18 15.22
C PRO A 38 -21.00 20.19 15.84
N ALA A 39 -20.04 19.49 15.22
CA ALA A 39 -18.66 19.55 15.65
C ALA A 39 -18.20 20.99 15.46
N LYS A 40 -17.67 21.62 16.52
CA LYS A 40 -16.88 22.84 16.31
C LYS A 40 -15.73 22.43 15.40
N ARG A 41 -15.46 23.25 14.39
CA ARG A 41 -14.35 23.02 13.47
C ARG A 41 -13.09 22.84 14.29
N SER A 42 -12.55 21.63 14.26
CA SER A 42 -11.34 21.29 14.99
C SER A 42 -10.20 22.20 14.52
N LYS A 43 -9.32 22.57 15.45
CA LYS A 43 -8.06 23.28 15.16
C LYS A 43 -6.89 22.32 14.97
N LEU A 44 -7.09 21.02 15.20
CA LEU A 44 -6.08 19.96 15.18
C LEU A 44 -5.41 19.88 13.81
N HIS A 45 -6.21 19.52 12.82
CA HIS A 45 -5.84 19.60 11.43
C HIS A 45 -6.64 20.72 10.76
N ASP A 46 -5.97 21.46 9.87
CA ASP A 46 -6.68 22.33 8.95
C ASP A 46 -7.50 21.42 8.03
N PHE A 47 -8.72 21.06 8.44
CA PHE A 47 -9.63 20.29 7.61
C PHE A 47 -9.96 21.00 6.29
N ASN A 48 -9.61 22.28 6.12
CA ASN A 48 -9.63 22.88 4.80
C ASN A 48 -8.60 22.22 3.85
N ALA A 49 -7.57 21.53 4.34
CA ALA A 49 -6.76 20.64 3.51
C ALA A 49 -7.59 19.49 2.90
N TRP A 50 -8.67 19.04 3.56
CA TRP A 50 -9.62 18.08 2.99
C TRP A 50 -10.41 18.68 1.82
N SER A 51 -10.63 20.00 1.83
CA SER A 51 -11.31 20.72 0.73
C SER A 51 -10.53 20.74 -0.58
N SER A 52 -9.28 20.25 -0.58
CA SER A 52 -8.50 20.06 -1.80
C SER A 52 -8.83 18.78 -2.56
N VAL A 53 -9.56 17.85 -1.96
CA VAL A 53 -10.12 16.70 -2.68
C VAL A 53 -11.34 17.22 -3.45
N PRO A 54 -11.35 17.19 -4.80
CA PRO A 54 -12.46 17.71 -5.56
C PRO A 54 -13.74 17.02 -5.15
N THR A 55 -14.82 17.79 -5.10
CA THR A 55 -16.17 17.29 -4.92
C THR A 55 -16.58 16.52 -6.18
N GLY A 56 -16.28 15.22 -6.22
CA GLY A 56 -16.69 14.40 -7.35
C GLY A 56 -16.55 12.91 -7.13
N ALA A 57 -17.65 12.18 -7.36
CA ALA A 57 -17.71 10.72 -7.37
C ALA A 57 -16.71 10.03 -8.33
N ALA A 58 -15.99 10.75 -9.19
CA ALA A 58 -15.04 10.18 -10.14
C ALA A 58 -13.78 9.56 -9.49
N LEU A 59 -13.48 9.94 -8.25
CA LEU A 59 -12.36 9.40 -7.47
C LEU A 59 -12.78 8.23 -6.57
N TRP A 60 -14.09 8.01 -6.43
CA TRP A 60 -14.68 6.94 -5.64
C TRP A 60 -15.32 5.87 -6.50
N LEU A 61 -15.16 4.63 -6.09
CA LEU A 61 -15.64 3.50 -6.84
C LEU A 61 -16.63 2.71 -5.97
N ASP A 62 -17.92 2.81 -6.30
CA ASP A 62 -18.94 1.90 -5.75
C ASP A 62 -18.82 0.55 -6.46
N ASP A 63 -18.05 -0.33 -5.83
CA ASP A 63 -17.75 -1.64 -6.36
C ASP A 63 -18.46 -2.75 -5.59
N THR A 64 -18.80 -3.81 -6.32
CA THR A 64 -19.29 -5.05 -5.71
C THR A 64 -18.09 -5.87 -5.21
N PRO A 65 -18.27 -6.74 -4.19
CA PRO A 65 -17.20 -7.60 -3.72
C PRO A 65 -16.62 -8.50 -4.83
N GLU A 66 -17.42 -8.92 -5.81
CA GLU A 66 -16.96 -9.71 -6.95
C GLU A 66 -15.99 -8.92 -7.83
N ARG A 67 -16.26 -7.63 -8.02
CA ARG A 67 -15.38 -6.76 -8.82
C ARG A 67 -14.08 -6.44 -8.08
N LEU A 68 -14.15 -6.24 -6.77
CA LEU A 68 -12.94 -6.15 -5.95
C LEU A 68 -12.17 -7.47 -5.98
N ALA A 69 -12.83 -8.63 -5.97
CA ALA A 69 -12.16 -9.93 -6.08
C ALA A 69 -11.49 -10.17 -7.44
N GLN A 70 -11.92 -9.48 -8.50
CA GLN A 70 -11.24 -9.51 -9.81
C GLN A 70 -9.95 -8.69 -9.81
N THR A 71 -9.88 -7.64 -8.98
CA THR A 71 -8.76 -6.69 -8.96
C THR A 71 -7.80 -6.95 -7.81
N MET A 72 -8.27 -7.56 -6.72
CA MET A 72 -7.51 -7.88 -5.53
C MET A 72 -7.39 -9.40 -5.37
N ASN A 73 -6.19 -9.91 -5.60
CA ASN A 73 -5.90 -11.33 -5.43
C ASN A 73 -6.24 -11.86 -4.02
N MET A 74 -6.09 -11.05 -2.97
CA MET A 74 -6.41 -11.46 -1.61
C MET A 74 -7.89 -11.79 -1.38
N LEU A 75 -8.78 -11.20 -2.18
CA LEU A 75 -10.22 -11.44 -2.10
C LEU A 75 -10.63 -12.67 -2.93
N LYS A 76 -9.76 -13.15 -3.81
CA LYS A 76 -10.04 -14.29 -4.68
C LYS A 76 -10.12 -15.57 -3.86
N GLY A 77 -11.33 -16.09 -3.71
CA GLY A 77 -11.59 -17.29 -2.91
C GLY A 77 -11.65 -17.05 -1.41
N ALA A 78 -11.53 -15.79 -0.95
CA ALA A 78 -11.76 -15.47 0.45
C ALA A 78 -13.24 -15.67 0.81
N GLN A 79 -13.49 -16.31 1.95
CA GLN A 79 -14.85 -16.43 2.48
C GLN A 79 -15.27 -15.07 3.04
N GLN A 80 -16.35 -14.50 2.51
CA GLN A 80 -16.90 -13.22 2.95
C GLN A 80 -18.00 -13.45 3.99
N TYR A 81 -18.06 -12.59 5.00
CA TYR A 81 -19.20 -12.53 5.90
C TYR A 81 -20.33 -11.75 5.22
N PRO A 82 -21.59 -12.21 5.31
CA PRO A 82 -22.72 -11.43 4.82
C PRO A 82 -22.79 -10.02 5.44
N ASP A 83 -23.33 -9.05 4.69
CA ASP A 83 -23.53 -7.67 5.17
C ASP A 83 -24.42 -7.62 6.43
N ASP A 84 -25.32 -8.60 6.58
CA ASP A 84 -26.23 -8.69 7.73
C ASP A 84 -25.68 -9.50 8.92
N HIS A 85 -24.46 -10.04 8.82
CA HIS A 85 -23.78 -10.71 9.92
C HIS A 85 -23.43 -9.72 11.03
N ASP A 86 -23.59 -10.11 12.31
CA ASP A 86 -23.41 -9.19 13.46
C ASP A 86 -22.04 -8.51 13.50
N ARG A 87 -20.98 -9.26 13.18
CA ARG A 87 -19.61 -8.72 13.04
C ARG A 87 -19.52 -7.64 11.95
N THR A 88 -20.06 -7.91 10.76
CA THR A 88 -20.04 -6.95 9.64
C THR A 88 -20.86 -5.71 9.98
N LYS A 89 -22.04 -5.88 10.58
CA LYS A 89 -22.86 -4.78 11.08
C LYS A 89 -22.10 -3.90 12.07
N ARG A 90 -21.39 -4.50 13.02
CA ARG A 90 -20.60 -3.72 14.00
C ARG A 90 -19.49 -2.90 13.34
N MET A 91 -18.81 -3.45 12.34
CA MET A 91 -17.81 -2.71 11.57
C MET A 91 -18.48 -1.56 10.78
N GLN A 92 -19.64 -1.82 10.16
CA GLN A 92 -20.40 -0.79 9.47
C GLN A 92 -20.85 0.33 10.41
N GLU A 93 -21.31 0.02 11.62
CA GLU A 93 -21.69 1.03 12.62
C GLU A 93 -20.53 1.99 12.93
N TRP A 94 -19.30 1.46 13.08
CA TRP A 94 -18.08 2.26 13.25
C TRP A 94 -17.81 3.15 12.04
N LEU A 95 -17.79 2.59 10.83
CA LEU A 95 -17.58 3.34 9.59
C LEU A 95 -18.63 4.45 9.40
N SER A 96 -19.90 4.16 9.65
CA SER A 96 -21.00 5.12 9.59
C SER A 96 -20.85 6.25 10.61
N ALA A 97 -20.35 5.96 11.81
CA ALA A 97 -20.10 6.99 12.82
C ALA A 97 -18.98 7.93 12.39
N PHE A 98 -17.84 7.40 11.96
CA PHE A 98 -16.75 8.21 11.45
C PHE A 98 -17.16 9.02 10.23
N HIS A 99 -17.94 8.45 9.31
CA HIS A 99 -18.47 9.18 8.15
C HIS A 99 -19.31 10.40 8.57
N ARG A 100 -20.22 10.23 9.54
CA ARG A 100 -21.01 11.36 10.08
C ARG A 100 -20.12 12.42 10.70
N ILE A 101 -19.11 12.03 11.49
CA ILE A 101 -18.14 12.94 12.11
C ILE A 101 -17.42 13.74 11.00
N VAL A 102 -16.85 13.06 10.02
CA VAL A 102 -16.17 13.65 8.86
C VAL A 102 -17.09 14.62 8.11
N LYS A 103 -18.32 14.22 7.78
CA LYS A 103 -19.30 15.08 7.08
C LYS A 103 -19.72 16.28 7.93
N SER A 104 -19.74 16.14 9.26
CA SER A 104 -20.03 17.28 10.14
C SER A 104 -18.90 18.31 10.16
N MET A 105 -17.64 17.86 10.03
CA MET A 105 -16.46 18.72 9.93
C MET A 105 -16.30 19.31 8.53
N ASN A 106 -16.72 18.57 7.49
CA ASN A 106 -16.63 18.93 6.08
C ASN A 106 -17.96 18.66 5.35
N PRO A 107 -18.96 19.54 5.50
CA PRO A 107 -20.28 19.34 4.88
C PRO A 107 -20.22 19.19 3.36
N ASP A 108 -19.30 19.91 2.71
CA ASP A 108 -19.13 19.92 1.26
C ASP A 108 -18.37 18.70 0.71
N LEU A 109 -17.82 17.84 1.57
CA LEU A 109 -17.09 16.64 1.13
C LEU A 109 -18.02 15.68 0.38
N ASP A 110 -17.81 15.51 -0.92
CA ASP A 110 -18.56 14.58 -1.78
C ASP A 110 -17.91 13.19 -1.78
N ALA A 111 -17.82 12.57 -0.61
CA ALA A 111 -17.37 11.18 -0.45
C ALA A 111 -18.57 10.29 -0.09
N PRO A 112 -18.76 9.13 -0.74
CA PRO A 112 -19.80 8.21 -0.36
C PRO A 112 -19.50 7.61 1.02
N GLU A 113 -20.55 7.18 1.71
CA GLU A 113 -20.40 6.46 2.97
C GLU A 113 -19.62 5.14 2.73
N PRO A 114 -18.53 4.90 3.48
CA PRO A 114 -17.75 3.69 3.36
C PRO A 114 -18.56 2.46 3.82
N LYS A 115 -18.40 1.36 3.08
CA LYS A 115 -19.07 0.07 3.29
C LYS A 115 -18.11 -0.94 3.89
N ALA A 116 -18.54 -1.67 4.90
CA ALA A 116 -17.76 -2.76 5.45
C ALA A 116 -17.69 -3.96 4.48
N LEU A 117 -16.50 -4.53 4.28
CA LEU A 117 -16.31 -5.84 3.67
C LEU A 117 -15.45 -6.71 4.58
N LEU A 118 -16.09 -7.57 5.37
CA LEU A 118 -15.41 -8.46 6.31
C LEU A 118 -15.14 -9.83 5.66
N ILE A 119 -13.88 -10.26 5.67
CA ILE A 119 -13.43 -11.52 5.09
C ILE A 119 -12.74 -12.39 6.14
N LYS A 120 -12.78 -13.71 5.93
CA LYS A 120 -12.05 -14.66 6.76
C LYS A 120 -10.62 -14.81 6.28
N GLN A 121 -9.66 -14.37 7.09
CA GLN A 121 -8.22 -14.52 6.83
C GLN A 121 -7.45 -14.70 8.13
N ASN A 122 -6.18 -15.13 8.05
CA ASN A 122 -5.39 -15.44 9.25
C ASN A 122 -4.62 -14.24 9.82
N ASP A 123 -4.67 -13.08 9.15
CA ASP A 123 -3.91 -11.88 9.51
C ASP A 123 -4.85 -10.82 10.07
N ILE A 124 -4.36 -9.98 11.00
CA ILE A 124 -5.09 -8.83 11.53
C ILE A 124 -4.84 -7.65 10.59
N GLN A 125 -5.84 -7.30 9.78
CA GLN A 125 -5.66 -6.29 8.74
C GLN A 125 -6.99 -5.58 8.43
N ALA A 126 -6.87 -4.29 8.17
CA ALA A 126 -7.83 -3.54 7.38
C ALA A 126 -7.07 -2.88 6.21
N MET A 127 -7.79 -2.50 5.17
CA MET A 127 -7.23 -1.66 4.11
C MET A 127 -8.32 -0.93 3.34
N VAL A 128 -7.93 0.19 2.74
CA VAL A 128 -8.67 0.84 1.66
C VAL A 128 -8.15 0.37 0.30
N PRO A 129 -8.92 -0.42 -0.47
CA PRO A 129 -8.53 -0.80 -1.81
C PRO A 129 -8.48 0.39 -2.75
N SER A 130 -7.44 0.43 -3.57
CA SER A 130 -7.42 1.23 -4.81
C SER A 130 -7.62 0.32 -6.02
N VAL A 131 -8.42 0.75 -6.97
CA VAL A 131 -8.63 0.07 -8.25
C VAL A 131 -8.17 0.99 -9.38
N ASP A 132 -7.41 0.44 -10.33
CA ASP A 132 -7.04 1.18 -11.53
C ASP A 132 -8.30 1.33 -12.41
N ILE A 133 -8.76 2.56 -12.60
CA ILE A 133 -9.81 2.93 -13.55
C ILE A 133 -9.18 3.27 -14.89
N CYS A 134 -9.89 2.99 -15.98
CA CYS A 134 -9.54 3.45 -17.30
C CYS A 134 -10.67 4.23 -17.96
N VAL A 135 -10.31 5.35 -18.57
CA VAL A 135 -11.20 6.24 -19.31
C VAL A 135 -10.69 6.30 -20.73
N ASP A 136 -11.55 5.97 -21.70
CA ASP A 136 -11.18 6.07 -23.11
C ASP A 136 -11.13 7.57 -23.49
N ILE A 137 -9.94 8.06 -23.84
CA ILE A 137 -9.66 9.47 -24.18
C ILE A 137 -8.53 9.57 -25.19
N ALA A 138 -8.68 10.45 -26.18
CA ALA A 138 -7.59 10.77 -27.08
C ALA A 138 -6.64 11.77 -26.43
N VAL A 139 -5.37 11.42 -26.20
CA VAL A 139 -4.36 12.36 -25.70
C VAL A 139 -3.42 12.78 -26.83
N LYS A 140 -3.29 14.08 -27.05
CA LYS A 140 -2.35 14.71 -27.99
C LYS A 140 -1.26 15.46 -27.23
N PHE A 141 0.00 15.18 -27.57
CA PHE A 141 1.12 15.93 -27.01
C PHE A 141 1.47 17.13 -27.89
N ARG A 142 1.58 18.31 -27.28
CA ARG A 142 2.03 19.53 -27.95
C ARG A 142 3.49 19.36 -28.38
N GLY A 143 3.75 19.61 -29.66
CA GLY A 143 5.09 19.46 -30.26
C GLY A 143 5.40 18.06 -30.80
N ALA A 144 4.50 17.08 -30.68
CA ALA A 144 4.64 15.80 -31.39
C ALA A 144 4.45 16.02 -32.90
N LYS A 145 5.45 15.63 -33.71
CA LYS A 145 5.48 15.90 -35.17
C LYS A 145 4.77 14.83 -36.00
N HIS A 146 4.66 13.60 -35.50
CA HIS A 146 3.99 12.50 -36.16
C HIS A 146 3.27 11.65 -35.12
N ILE A 147 1.97 11.43 -35.31
CA ILE A 147 1.24 10.40 -34.60
C ILE A 147 0.88 9.36 -35.65
N THR A 148 1.40 8.16 -35.49
CA THR A 148 1.13 7.01 -36.36
C THR A 148 -0.14 6.31 -35.89
N ASP A 149 -0.95 5.80 -36.82
CA ASP A 149 -2.22 5.09 -36.57
C ASP A 149 -2.06 3.71 -35.88
N GLN A 150 -0.99 3.49 -35.13
CA GLN A 150 -0.71 2.19 -34.50
C GLN A 150 -1.26 2.08 -33.07
N GLN A 151 -1.50 0.81 -32.71
CA GLN A 151 -2.08 0.23 -31.49
C GLN A 151 -2.35 1.19 -30.30
N PRO A 152 -3.59 1.19 -29.75
CA PRO A 152 -3.96 2.02 -28.61
C PRO A 152 -3.04 1.80 -27.41
N GLN A 153 -2.54 2.88 -26.82
CA GLN A 153 -1.77 2.86 -25.57
C GLN A 153 -2.52 3.53 -24.42
N THR A 154 -2.22 3.10 -23.20
CA THR A 154 -2.79 3.65 -21.97
C THR A 154 -1.77 4.56 -21.29
N LEU A 155 -2.18 5.80 -21.04
CA LEU A 155 -1.44 6.75 -20.23
C LEU A 155 -1.81 6.55 -18.77
N ILE A 156 -0.84 6.14 -17.97
CA ILE A 156 -1.03 5.96 -16.53
C ILE A 156 -0.62 7.24 -15.82
N LEU A 157 -1.57 7.84 -15.11
CA LEU A 157 -1.33 8.92 -14.16
C LEU A 157 -0.53 8.37 -12.99
N ARG A 158 0.69 8.87 -12.80
CA ARG A 158 1.56 8.45 -11.71
C ARG A 158 1.86 9.65 -10.81
N ASN A 159 1.69 9.46 -9.50
CA ASN A 159 1.97 10.48 -8.50
C ASN A 159 3.43 10.71 -8.18
N GLN A 160 4.31 9.78 -8.54
CA GLN A 160 5.64 9.72 -7.94
C GLN A 160 6.65 10.73 -8.50
N ASP A 161 6.22 11.80 -9.19
CA ASP A 161 7.09 12.85 -9.76
C ASP A 161 6.29 13.98 -10.46
N ASP A 162 4.97 14.05 -10.27
CA ASP A 162 4.04 14.84 -11.10
C ASP A 162 4.18 14.57 -12.61
N LYS A 163 4.51 13.32 -12.95
CA LYS A 163 4.81 12.91 -14.32
C LYS A 163 4.04 11.67 -14.72
N TYR A 164 3.66 11.64 -15.98
CA TYR A 164 2.87 10.57 -16.56
C TYR A 164 3.75 9.48 -17.12
N VAL A 165 3.29 8.24 -17.06
CA VAL A 165 3.99 7.08 -17.64
C VAL A 165 3.10 6.44 -18.69
N ILE A 166 3.62 6.22 -19.88
CA ILE A 166 2.93 5.42 -20.90
C ILE A 166 3.20 3.96 -20.59
N LEU A 167 2.15 3.17 -20.44
CA LEU A 167 2.26 1.73 -20.20
C LEU A 167 1.38 0.98 -21.23
N PRO A 168 1.68 -0.31 -21.48
CA PRO A 168 0.74 -1.17 -22.19
C PRO A 168 -0.63 -1.15 -21.48
N PRO A 169 -1.73 -1.41 -22.20
CA PRO A 169 -3.06 -1.50 -21.59
C PRO A 169 -3.03 -2.40 -20.34
N SER A 170 -3.44 -1.84 -19.21
CA SER A 170 -3.52 -2.55 -17.94
C SER A 170 -4.89 -3.23 -17.79
N ASN A 171 -4.96 -4.21 -16.88
CA ASN A 171 -6.25 -4.72 -16.40
C ASN A 171 -6.86 -3.66 -15.48
N CYS A 172 -7.64 -2.76 -16.06
CA CYS A 172 -8.32 -1.68 -15.36
C CYS A 172 -9.82 -1.75 -15.58
N VAL A 173 -10.56 -1.11 -14.66
CA VAL A 173 -12.00 -0.98 -14.74
C VAL A 173 -12.34 0.16 -15.70
N LYS A 174 -12.90 -0.16 -16.87
CA LYS A 174 -13.42 0.86 -17.79
C LYS A 174 -14.54 1.68 -17.14
N ARG A 175 -14.45 3.01 -17.25
CA ARG A 175 -15.46 3.97 -16.82
C ARG A 175 -15.64 5.04 -17.89
N ASP A 176 -16.89 5.39 -18.13
CA ASP A 176 -17.25 6.58 -18.88
C ASP A 176 -17.35 7.74 -17.89
N LEU A 177 -16.52 8.77 -18.07
CA LEU A 177 -16.58 10.00 -17.29
C LEU A 177 -17.11 11.14 -18.16
N SER A 178 -17.88 12.04 -17.54
CA SER A 178 -18.19 13.32 -18.16
C SER A 178 -16.92 14.17 -18.29
N ARG A 179 -16.96 15.20 -19.14
CA ARG A 179 -15.85 16.17 -19.27
C ARG A 179 -15.53 16.82 -17.93
N ASP A 180 -16.55 17.19 -17.16
CA ASP A 180 -16.39 17.87 -15.87
C ASP A 180 -15.76 16.93 -14.84
N GLN A 181 -16.26 15.70 -14.75
CA GLN A 181 -15.68 14.67 -13.87
C GLN A 181 -14.21 14.39 -14.18
N LEU A 182 -13.87 14.27 -15.47
CA LEU A 182 -12.50 14.06 -15.87
C LEU A 182 -11.62 15.29 -15.60
N ASN A 183 -12.16 16.50 -15.80
CA ASN A 183 -11.47 17.74 -15.47
C ASN A 183 -11.18 17.82 -13.96
N ASP A 184 -12.11 17.42 -13.11
CA ASP A 184 -11.90 17.37 -11.66
C ASP A 184 -10.81 16.36 -11.27
N VAL A 185 -10.83 15.16 -11.88
CA VAL A 185 -9.78 14.15 -11.70
C VAL A 185 -8.41 14.72 -12.10
N LEU A 186 -8.31 15.32 -13.29
CA LEU A 186 -7.05 15.87 -13.78
C LEU A 186 -6.57 17.03 -12.90
N ASN A 187 -7.47 17.94 -12.51
CA ASN A 187 -7.11 19.05 -11.63
C ASN A 187 -6.64 18.57 -10.25
N TYR A 188 -7.17 17.47 -9.74
CA TYR A 188 -6.65 16.88 -8.51
C TYR A 188 -5.22 16.36 -8.68
N PHE A 189 -4.99 15.56 -9.71
CA PHE A 189 -3.67 14.98 -9.98
C PHE A 189 -2.62 16.00 -10.45
N LEU A 190 -3.06 17.13 -11.01
CA LEU A 190 -2.20 18.17 -11.57
C LEU A 190 -2.14 19.45 -10.75
N GLY A 191 -3.01 19.62 -9.76
CA GLY A 191 -3.34 20.92 -9.15
C GLY A 191 -2.13 21.67 -8.61
N ASP A 192 -1.10 20.94 -8.17
CA ASP A 192 0.13 21.51 -7.64
C ASP A 192 1.28 21.58 -8.69
N SER A 193 1.10 20.94 -9.85
CA SER A 193 2.10 20.88 -10.91
C SER A 193 2.05 22.11 -11.82
N THR A 194 2.94 23.06 -11.58
CA THR A 194 3.17 24.20 -12.50
C THR A 194 3.79 23.80 -13.84
N LYS A 195 4.26 22.55 -13.97
CA LYS A 195 5.05 22.08 -15.11
C LYS A 195 4.23 21.38 -16.18
N CYS A 196 3.00 20.96 -15.86
CA CYS A 196 2.13 20.28 -16.81
C CYS A 196 0.90 21.14 -17.12
N VAL A 197 0.75 21.51 -18.39
CA VAL A 197 -0.45 22.22 -18.86
C VAL A 197 -1.32 21.23 -19.60
N VAL A 198 -2.56 21.13 -19.15
CA VAL A 198 -3.57 20.25 -19.72
C VAL A 198 -4.74 21.08 -20.23
N ALA A 199 -5.18 20.79 -21.45
CA ALA A 199 -6.29 21.49 -22.08
C ALA A 199 -7.22 20.51 -22.79
N PHE A 200 -8.52 20.81 -22.78
CA PHE A 200 -9.52 20.09 -23.56
C PHE A 200 -9.86 20.88 -24.83
N PRO A 201 -9.19 20.62 -25.98
CA PRO A 201 -9.50 21.31 -27.23
C PRO A 201 -10.92 20.94 -27.70
N GLY A 202 -11.81 21.93 -27.71
CA GLY A 202 -13.17 21.77 -28.24
C GLY A 202 -14.21 22.57 -27.44
N ALA A 203 -15.13 23.22 -28.17
CA ALA A 203 -16.34 23.80 -27.59
C ALA A 203 -17.24 22.70 -27.01
N ASN A 204 -18.03 23.03 -25.99
CA ASN A 204 -18.99 22.14 -25.34
C ASN A 204 -19.78 21.32 -26.39
N GLY A 205 -19.60 20.00 -26.44
CA GLY A 205 -20.43 19.10 -27.26
C GLY A 205 -19.72 18.13 -28.21
N THR A 206 -18.39 18.15 -28.35
CA THR A 206 -17.70 17.07 -29.08
C THR A 206 -17.71 15.78 -28.26
N LYS A 207 -18.24 14.68 -28.83
CA LYS A 207 -18.33 13.37 -28.17
C LYS A 207 -16.97 12.75 -27.82
N ASN A 208 -15.91 13.18 -28.49
CA ASN A 208 -14.57 12.68 -28.23
C ASN A 208 -13.90 13.62 -27.23
N LEU A 209 -13.61 13.11 -26.03
CA LEU A 209 -12.71 13.76 -25.09
C LEU A 209 -11.32 13.75 -25.72
N GLU A 210 -10.74 14.94 -25.89
CA GLU A 210 -9.37 15.10 -26.33
C GLU A 210 -8.61 15.85 -25.24
N LEU A 211 -7.41 15.36 -24.90
CA LEU A 211 -6.52 15.94 -23.89
C LEU A 211 -5.28 16.46 -24.59
N SER A 212 -4.96 17.74 -24.46
CA SER A 212 -3.69 18.29 -24.93
C SER A 212 -2.72 18.41 -23.77
N MET A 213 -1.53 17.81 -23.90
CA MET A 213 -0.50 17.79 -22.85
C MET A 213 0.87 18.23 -23.38
N ASP A 214 1.69 18.81 -22.52
CA ASP A 214 3.08 19.12 -22.85
C ASP A 214 4.01 17.89 -22.70
N LEU A 215 5.05 17.79 -23.53
CA LEU A 215 6.00 16.66 -23.44
C LEU A 215 6.76 16.62 -22.11
N ASN A 216 6.92 17.76 -21.45
CA ASN A 216 7.47 17.90 -20.10
C ASN A 216 6.61 17.26 -19.00
N CYS A 217 5.33 16.98 -19.28
CA CYS A 217 4.47 16.20 -18.38
C CYS A 217 4.87 14.72 -18.34
N LEU A 218 5.54 14.21 -19.38
CA LEU A 218 5.89 12.79 -19.43
C LEU A 218 7.13 12.53 -18.58
N GLN A 219 7.08 11.46 -17.77
CA GLN A 219 8.28 10.93 -17.17
C GLN A 219 9.17 10.52 -18.34
N LYS A 220 10.38 11.10 -18.42
CA LYS A 220 11.46 10.55 -19.24
C LYS A 220 11.81 9.19 -18.66
N SER A 221 10.96 8.23 -18.97
CA SER A 221 11.19 6.86 -18.66
C SER A 221 12.31 6.43 -19.58
N ASN A 222 13.39 5.86 -19.03
CA ASN A 222 14.40 5.27 -19.90
C ASN A 222 13.72 4.23 -20.82
N ALA A 223 12.65 3.59 -20.31
CA ALA A 223 11.36 3.22 -20.94
C ALA A 223 11.29 2.38 -22.24
N PHE A 224 10.57 2.73 -23.29
CA PHE A 224 9.99 3.97 -23.83
C PHE A 224 11.00 4.97 -24.39
N PRO A 225 11.77 4.55 -25.41
CA PRO A 225 12.50 5.46 -26.29
C PRO A 225 11.55 6.49 -26.92
N ALA A 226 12.15 7.52 -27.53
CA ALA A 226 11.45 8.62 -28.20
C ALA A 226 10.36 8.20 -29.23
N TYR A 227 10.35 6.94 -29.67
CA TYR A 227 9.32 6.34 -30.51
C TYR A 227 7.94 6.18 -29.83
N ALA A 228 7.85 6.24 -28.49
CA ALA A 228 6.57 6.21 -27.79
C ALA A 228 5.78 7.54 -27.91
N TYR A 229 6.45 8.62 -28.31
CA TYR A 229 5.81 9.93 -28.51
C TYR A 229 5.02 10.02 -29.84
N GLU A 230 5.10 8.97 -30.68
CA GLU A 230 4.45 8.92 -31.99
C GLU A 230 3.18 8.04 -32.02
N LYS A 231 2.66 7.61 -30.86
CA LYS A 231 1.47 6.76 -30.78
C LYS A 231 0.27 7.50 -30.21
N ILE A 232 -0.93 7.15 -30.67
CA ILE A 232 -2.17 7.66 -30.08
C ILE A 232 -2.34 6.99 -28.71
N ILE A 233 -2.30 7.82 -27.68
CA ILE A 233 -2.82 7.43 -26.39
C ILE A 233 -4.34 7.54 -26.47
N THR A 234 -5.02 6.41 -26.29
CA THR A 234 -6.48 6.32 -26.40
C THR A 234 -7.15 6.10 -25.05
N GLN A 235 -6.36 6.01 -23.98
CA GLN A 235 -6.87 5.72 -22.66
C GLN A 235 -6.04 6.40 -21.58
N LEU A 236 -6.70 6.92 -20.56
CA LEU A 236 -6.11 7.42 -19.34
C LEU A 236 -6.44 6.43 -18.22
N SER A 237 -5.45 6.05 -17.42
CA SER A 237 -5.65 5.24 -16.23
C SER A 237 -5.19 5.96 -14.97
N TYR A 238 -5.96 5.83 -13.90
CA TYR A 238 -5.65 6.37 -12.57
C TYR A 238 -6.19 5.46 -11.47
N LYS A 239 -5.64 5.61 -10.26
CA LYS A 239 -6.12 4.92 -9.07
C LYS A 239 -7.36 5.63 -8.51
N ALA A 240 -8.48 4.93 -8.48
CA ALA A 240 -9.63 5.34 -7.71
C ALA A 240 -9.73 4.51 -6.44
N ILE A 241 -10.30 5.10 -5.41
CA ILE A 241 -10.47 4.44 -4.12
C ILE A 241 -11.84 3.75 -4.08
N SER A 242 -11.86 2.49 -3.63
CA SER A 242 -13.11 1.80 -3.37
C SER A 242 -13.85 2.43 -2.19
N ASN A 243 -15.17 2.51 -2.27
CA ASN A 243 -16.00 2.84 -1.12
C ASN A 243 -16.13 1.67 -0.12
N ARG A 244 -15.44 0.54 -0.33
CA ARG A 244 -15.42 -0.58 0.61
C ARG A 244 -14.11 -0.59 1.39
N ILE A 245 -14.22 -0.72 2.70
CA ILE A 245 -13.08 -0.98 3.58
C ILE A 245 -13.00 -2.50 3.77
N VAL A 246 -11.90 -3.09 3.34
CA VAL A 246 -11.68 -4.54 3.46
C VAL A 246 -11.07 -4.82 4.81
N MET A 247 -11.65 -5.75 5.55
CA MET A 247 -11.27 -6.08 6.92
C MET A 247 -11.20 -7.59 7.10
N THR A 248 -10.27 -8.06 7.92
CA THR A 248 -10.20 -9.47 8.30
C THR A 248 -10.96 -9.73 9.61
N ASP A 249 -11.52 -10.93 9.75
CA ASP A 249 -12.21 -11.36 10.98
C ASP A 249 -11.28 -11.44 12.20
N LYS A 250 -9.97 -11.48 11.99
CA LYS A 250 -8.97 -11.43 13.05
C LYS A 250 -8.91 -10.11 13.79
N LEU A 251 -9.47 -9.02 13.25
CA LEU A 251 -9.67 -7.79 14.02
C LEU A 251 -10.49 -8.03 15.29
N PHE A 252 -11.33 -9.06 15.35
CA PHE A 252 -12.05 -9.41 16.58
C PHE A 252 -11.14 -10.01 17.66
N GLU A 253 -9.89 -10.37 17.37
CA GLU A 253 -8.97 -10.90 18.39
C GLU A 253 -8.31 -9.81 19.25
N ILE A 254 -8.47 -8.54 18.89
CA ILE A 254 -7.96 -7.37 19.64
C ILE A 254 -9.10 -6.59 20.31
N SER A 255 -8.75 -5.54 21.07
CA SER A 255 -9.72 -4.71 21.77
C SER A 255 -10.55 -3.88 20.77
N GLU A 256 -11.84 -3.67 21.07
CA GLU A 256 -12.70 -2.86 20.20
C GLU A 256 -12.17 -1.43 19.97
N PRO A 257 -11.63 -0.72 20.98
CA PRO A 257 -10.99 0.57 20.75
C PRO A 257 -9.83 0.51 19.74
N SER A 258 -9.02 -0.56 19.77
CA SER A 258 -7.95 -0.76 18.79
C SER A 258 -8.50 -0.95 17.37
N VAL A 259 -9.61 -1.70 17.23
CA VAL A 259 -10.29 -1.83 15.93
C VAL A 259 -10.84 -0.49 15.47
N ALA A 260 -11.49 0.28 16.34
CA ALA A 260 -11.99 1.60 16.00
C ALA A 260 -10.86 2.53 15.53
N PHE A 261 -9.67 2.48 16.16
CA PHE A 261 -8.49 3.21 15.72
C PHE A 261 -7.99 2.74 14.34
N ILE A 262 -7.89 1.43 14.10
CA ILE A 262 -7.52 0.89 12.78
C ILE A 262 -8.49 1.36 11.70
N LEU A 263 -9.81 1.32 11.96
CA LEU A 263 -10.79 1.80 11.00
C LEU A 263 -10.67 3.31 10.77
N ALA A 264 -10.38 4.09 11.81
CA ALA A 264 -10.13 5.52 11.67
C ALA A 264 -8.87 5.81 10.82
N HIS A 265 -7.82 5.01 10.98
CA HIS A 265 -6.61 5.04 10.16
C HIS A 265 -6.92 4.75 8.69
N GLU A 266 -7.64 3.67 8.39
CA GLU A 266 -8.08 3.39 7.02
C GLU A 266 -8.94 4.52 6.46
N LEU A 267 -9.80 5.13 7.27
CA LEU A 267 -10.59 6.27 6.84
C LEU A 267 -9.74 7.52 6.56
N GLY A 268 -8.57 7.66 7.19
CA GLY A 268 -7.54 8.61 6.78
C GLY A 268 -7.15 8.39 5.32
N HIS A 269 -6.72 7.16 4.96
CA HIS A 269 -6.41 6.80 3.57
C HIS A 269 -7.58 6.99 2.61
N TYR A 270 -8.78 6.63 3.06
CA TYR A 270 -10.01 6.81 2.29
C TYR A 270 -10.20 8.29 1.99
N TYR A 271 -10.52 9.13 2.99
CA TYR A 271 -10.93 10.52 2.74
C TYR A 271 -9.81 11.44 2.21
N HIS A 272 -8.54 11.16 2.53
CA HIS A 272 -7.42 11.92 1.98
C HIS A 272 -6.95 11.42 0.61
N LEU A 273 -7.57 10.34 0.09
CA LEU A 273 -7.22 9.74 -1.19
C LEU A 273 -5.72 9.39 -1.28
N HIS A 274 -5.12 8.85 -0.21
CA HIS A 274 -3.67 8.66 -0.14
C HIS A 274 -3.09 7.88 -1.34
N SER A 275 -3.78 6.83 -1.82
CA SER A 275 -3.34 6.08 -3.01
C SER A 275 -3.31 6.91 -4.31
N SER A 276 -4.02 8.03 -4.32
CA SER A 276 -4.24 8.93 -5.45
C SER A 276 -3.64 10.32 -5.22
N ALA A 277 -3.07 10.63 -4.05
CA ALA A 277 -2.49 11.92 -3.74
C ALA A 277 -1.01 12.03 -4.16
N GLY A 278 -0.61 13.19 -4.70
CA GLY A 278 0.77 13.52 -5.08
C GLY A 278 1.79 13.13 -4.02
N GLU A 279 2.89 12.47 -4.41
CA GLU A 279 3.90 12.04 -3.41
C GLU A 279 4.40 13.23 -2.61
N GLN A 280 4.66 14.37 -3.26
CA GLN A 280 5.18 15.59 -2.62
C GLN A 280 4.33 16.10 -1.44
N ARG A 281 3.03 15.74 -1.42
CA ARG A 281 2.10 16.20 -0.39
C ARG A 281 2.39 15.58 0.97
N TYR A 282 2.71 14.29 0.98
CA TYR A 282 2.87 13.51 2.21
C TYR A 282 4.26 12.90 2.33
N ASN A 283 5.08 12.88 1.29
CA ASN A 283 6.41 12.25 1.29
C ASN A 283 7.51 13.30 1.33
N TYR A 284 7.86 13.75 2.52
CA TYR A 284 8.91 14.75 2.69
C TYR A 284 9.78 14.50 3.91
N PHE A 285 11.04 14.88 3.80
CA PHE A 285 11.96 14.88 4.92
C PHE A 285 11.70 16.06 5.84
N TYR A 286 11.79 15.83 7.14
CA TYR A 286 11.75 16.87 8.17
C TYR A 286 12.86 16.63 9.18
N GLN A 287 13.26 17.63 9.94
CA GLN A 287 14.20 17.42 11.05
C GLN A 287 13.45 17.52 12.38
N LEU A 288 13.60 16.50 13.23
CA LEU A 288 13.07 16.55 14.59
C LEU A 288 13.93 17.47 15.44
N ASP A 289 13.33 18.56 15.93
CA ASP A 289 14.03 19.52 16.80
C ASP A 289 14.52 18.85 18.09
N ARG A 290 15.76 19.15 18.50
CA ARG A 290 16.32 18.75 19.79
C ARG A 290 15.51 19.26 20.98
N LYS A 291 14.79 20.37 20.81
CA LYS A 291 13.94 20.97 21.84
C LYS A 291 12.55 20.33 21.94
N ASN A 292 12.26 19.26 21.18
CA ASN A 292 10.97 18.59 21.16
C ASN A 292 9.83 19.60 20.94
N ASN A 293 9.85 20.33 19.82
CA ASN A 293 8.67 21.11 19.45
C ASN A 293 7.59 20.14 18.94
N VAL A 294 7.06 19.33 19.87
CA VAL A 294 5.95 18.41 19.66
C VAL A 294 4.70 19.15 19.22
N ALA A 295 4.56 20.43 19.57
CA ALA A 295 3.37 21.25 19.39
C ALA A 295 2.97 21.60 17.95
N ALA A 296 3.64 21.04 16.93
CA ALA A 296 3.24 21.27 15.55
C ALA A 296 3.58 20.09 14.65
N ARG A 297 2.73 19.92 13.64
CA ARG A 297 2.98 19.04 12.50
C ARG A 297 4.36 19.31 11.89
N PRO A 298 5.11 18.26 11.49
CA PRO A 298 6.40 18.44 10.83
C PRO A 298 6.29 19.32 9.58
N ARG A 299 7.35 20.09 9.32
CA ARG A 299 7.46 20.90 8.11
C ARG A 299 8.50 20.30 7.17
N PRO A 300 8.26 20.29 5.85
CA PRO A 300 9.25 19.81 4.90
C PRO A 300 10.54 20.63 5.00
N LEU A 301 11.67 19.94 4.93
CA LEU A 301 12.97 20.57 4.76
C LEU A 301 13.00 21.30 3.41
N PRO A 302 13.56 22.53 3.35
CA PRO A 302 13.84 23.17 2.07
C PRO A 302 14.72 22.26 1.20
N GLU A 303 14.50 22.25 -0.12
CA GLU A 303 15.32 21.43 -1.03
C GLU A 303 16.82 21.76 -0.94
N THR A 304 17.16 23.00 -0.57
CA THR A 304 18.54 23.47 -0.39
C THR A 304 19.18 23.02 0.93
N HIS A 305 18.43 22.37 1.83
CA HIS A 305 18.94 21.92 3.11
C HIS A 305 19.83 20.66 2.93
N PRO A 306 21.02 20.57 3.55
CA PRO A 306 21.91 19.42 3.39
C PRO A 306 21.26 18.07 3.73
N LEU A 307 20.37 18.04 4.72
CA LEU A 307 19.62 16.82 5.08
C LEU A 307 18.57 16.41 4.04
N ALA A 308 18.06 17.33 3.22
CA ALA A 308 17.16 16.97 2.14
C ALA A 308 17.89 16.11 1.09
N GLU A 309 19.15 16.45 0.77
CA GLU A 309 20.00 15.65 -0.12
C GLU A 309 20.38 14.30 0.51
N LEU A 310 20.67 14.25 1.81
CA LEU A 310 20.85 12.99 2.53
C LEU A 310 19.59 12.11 2.43
N GLY A 311 18.41 12.67 2.66
CA GLY A 311 17.14 11.96 2.52
C GLY A 311 16.92 11.41 1.10
N LYS A 312 17.15 12.23 0.06
CA LYS A 312 17.10 11.79 -1.35
C LYS A 312 18.10 10.67 -1.63
N LYS A 313 19.29 10.70 -1.02
CA LYS A 313 20.28 9.61 -1.13
C LYS A 313 19.76 8.34 -0.46
N ILE A 314 19.22 8.44 0.75
CA ILE A 314 18.65 7.32 1.52
C ILE A 314 17.52 6.61 0.75
N ARG A 315 16.60 7.37 0.14
CA ARG A 315 15.50 6.79 -0.67
C ARG A 315 15.98 6.03 -1.90
N LYS A 316 17.21 6.25 -2.35
CA LYS A 316 17.84 5.52 -3.45
C LYS A 316 18.65 4.31 -2.97
N LEU A 317 19.03 4.26 -1.69
CA LEU A 317 19.84 3.21 -1.10
C LEU A 317 18.96 2.12 -0.51
N LYS A 318 18.85 0.96 -1.18
CA LYS A 318 18.09 -0.18 -0.67
C LYS A 318 18.95 -0.98 0.32
N HIS A 319 18.44 -1.21 1.53
CA HIS A 319 19.01 -2.25 2.39
C HIS A 319 18.49 -3.61 1.89
N ILE A 320 19.39 -4.47 1.42
CA ILE A 320 19.05 -5.75 0.82
C ILE A 320 19.48 -6.85 1.77
N THR A 321 18.50 -7.54 2.37
CA THR A 321 18.79 -8.77 3.12
C THR A 321 19.18 -9.86 2.15
N VAL A 322 20.36 -10.44 2.35
CA VAL A 322 20.86 -11.56 1.56
C VAL A 322 20.76 -12.81 2.38
N THR A 323 20.10 -13.83 1.83
CA THR A 323 20.21 -15.17 2.38
C THR A 323 21.35 -15.94 1.74
N ASP A 324 21.99 -16.79 2.53
CA ASP A 324 23.01 -17.69 2.02
C ASP A 324 22.42 -18.58 0.92
N GLN A 325 23.19 -18.79 -0.14
CA GLN A 325 22.78 -19.67 -1.24
C GLN A 325 22.66 -21.11 -0.69
N TYR A 326 21.55 -21.79 -0.98
CA TYR A 326 21.48 -23.23 -0.75
C TYR A 326 22.31 -23.98 -1.80
N ALA A 327 22.93 -25.08 -1.41
CA ALA A 327 23.62 -25.97 -2.33
C ALA A 327 22.67 -26.42 -3.46
N GLY A 328 23.07 -26.14 -4.71
CA GLY A 328 22.27 -26.45 -5.90
C GLY A 328 21.45 -25.29 -6.46
N GLN A 329 21.41 -24.12 -5.80
CA GLN A 329 20.86 -22.89 -6.38
C GLN A 329 21.89 -22.24 -7.28
N PHE A 330 21.50 -21.92 -8.51
CA PHE A 330 22.38 -21.24 -9.46
C PHE A 330 22.28 -19.73 -9.31
N HIS A 331 21.07 -19.19 -9.09
CA HIS A 331 20.77 -17.78 -9.35
C HIS A 331 19.71 -17.12 -8.41
N PRO A 332 19.84 -17.21 -7.07
CA PRO A 332 18.84 -16.72 -6.12
C PRO A 332 18.50 -15.23 -6.26
N ARG A 333 19.46 -14.44 -6.73
CA ARG A 333 19.28 -12.98 -6.89
C ARG A 333 18.69 -12.57 -8.22
N LEU A 334 18.86 -13.41 -9.25
CA LEU A 334 18.19 -13.20 -10.53
C LEU A 334 16.70 -13.53 -10.43
N PHE A 335 16.33 -14.43 -9.53
CA PHE A 335 14.93 -14.66 -9.20
C PHE A 335 14.23 -13.36 -8.82
N GLN A 336 14.76 -12.57 -7.87
CA GLN A 336 14.18 -11.27 -7.51
C GLN A 336 14.13 -10.32 -8.70
N LEU A 337 15.22 -10.23 -9.46
CA LEU A 337 15.33 -9.33 -10.59
C LEU A 337 14.31 -9.66 -11.70
N ILE A 338 14.11 -10.93 -12.00
CA ILE A 338 13.24 -11.40 -13.08
C ILE A 338 11.79 -11.44 -12.63
N THR A 339 11.50 -11.87 -11.40
CA THR A 339 10.12 -11.92 -10.88
C THR A 339 9.57 -10.54 -10.52
N SER A 340 10.40 -9.60 -10.06
CA SER A 340 9.96 -8.21 -9.89
C SER A 340 9.78 -7.48 -11.22
N TRP A 341 10.39 -7.99 -12.30
CA TRP A 341 10.33 -7.42 -13.64
C TRP A 341 9.69 -8.42 -14.61
N GLU A 342 8.42 -8.76 -14.38
CA GLU A 342 7.63 -9.70 -15.21
C GLU A 342 7.72 -9.44 -16.73
N TRP A 343 8.05 -8.21 -17.11
CA TRP A 343 8.21 -7.74 -18.48
C TRP A 343 9.61 -7.93 -19.07
N LEU A 344 10.63 -8.23 -18.26
CA LEU A 344 12.03 -8.32 -18.71
C LEU A 344 12.23 -9.42 -19.76
N PRO A 345 11.78 -10.68 -19.53
CA PRO A 345 11.93 -11.73 -20.53
C PRO A 345 11.13 -11.41 -21.79
N LYS A 346 9.91 -10.88 -21.62
CA LYS A 346 9.03 -10.51 -22.73
C LYS A 346 9.63 -9.42 -23.60
N TYR A 347 10.18 -8.36 -22.99
CA TYR A 347 10.78 -7.25 -23.70
C TYR A 347 12.04 -7.69 -24.46
N TRP A 348 12.94 -8.42 -23.80
CA TRP A 348 14.14 -8.96 -24.44
C TRP A 348 13.79 -9.87 -25.62
N CYS A 349 12.79 -10.74 -25.47
CA CYS A 349 12.41 -11.61 -26.56
C CYS A 349 11.66 -10.96 -27.71
N THR A 350 10.97 -9.84 -27.47
CA THR A 350 10.31 -9.14 -28.58
C THR A 350 11.34 -8.56 -29.55
N GLU A 351 12.52 -8.18 -29.06
CA GLU A 351 13.61 -7.64 -29.90
C GLU A 351 14.43 -8.76 -30.57
N THR A 352 14.71 -9.86 -29.87
CA THR A 352 15.56 -10.95 -30.36
C THR A 352 14.80 -12.13 -30.99
N ARG A 353 13.46 -12.08 -30.99
CA ARG A 353 12.57 -13.16 -31.45
C ARG A 353 12.74 -14.49 -30.69
N CYS A 354 12.97 -14.41 -29.37
CA CYS A 354 13.12 -15.59 -28.50
C CYS A 354 11.82 -16.03 -27.81
N GLU A 355 10.64 -15.64 -28.30
CA GLU A 355 9.38 -15.87 -27.61
C GLU A 355 9.11 -17.35 -27.33
N GLU A 356 9.40 -18.21 -28.31
CA GLU A 356 9.22 -19.67 -28.15
C GLU A 356 10.16 -20.24 -27.08
N ALA A 357 11.43 -19.83 -27.09
CA ALA A 357 12.42 -20.29 -26.13
C ALA A 357 12.14 -19.83 -24.69
N CYS A 358 11.53 -18.66 -24.54
CA CYS A 358 11.22 -18.08 -23.22
C CYS A 358 9.78 -18.29 -22.77
N ALA A 359 8.95 -18.99 -23.55
CA ALA A 359 7.57 -19.32 -23.18
C ALA A 359 7.48 -20.10 -21.85
N ALA A 360 8.43 -21.00 -21.58
CA ALA A 360 8.50 -21.72 -20.32
C ALA A 360 8.77 -20.77 -19.13
N LEU A 361 9.64 -19.78 -19.31
CA LEU A 361 9.96 -18.81 -18.27
C LEU A 361 8.77 -17.89 -17.99
N ASP A 362 8.07 -17.44 -19.03
CA ASP A 362 6.81 -16.70 -18.90
C ASP A 362 5.75 -17.52 -18.14
N GLY A 363 5.56 -18.78 -18.52
CA GLY A 363 4.63 -19.69 -17.83
C GLY A 363 4.96 -19.92 -16.35
N VAL A 364 6.24 -20.02 -15.98
CA VAL A 364 6.64 -20.10 -14.56
C VAL A 364 6.42 -18.76 -13.86
N THR A 365 6.78 -17.64 -14.48
CA THR A 365 6.63 -16.29 -13.91
C THR A 365 5.15 -15.97 -13.66
N GLN A 366 4.25 -16.31 -14.58
CA GLN A 366 2.79 -16.19 -14.39
C GLN A 366 2.26 -17.08 -13.27
N ARG A 367 2.82 -18.29 -13.08
CA ARG A 367 2.48 -19.13 -11.93
C ARG A 367 3.02 -18.56 -10.63
N LEU A 368 4.16 -17.88 -10.63
CA LEU A 368 4.74 -17.20 -9.47
C LEU A 368 4.01 -15.89 -9.13
N SER A 369 3.38 -15.22 -10.10
CA SER A 369 2.57 -14.03 -9.84
C SER A 369 1.22 -14.35 -9.18
N ASN A 370 0.77 -15.61 -9.25
CA ASN A 370 -0.33 -16.12 -8.44
C ASN A 370 0.02 -16.01 -6.94
N MET A 371 -0.81 -15.33 -6.14
CA MET A 371 -0.55 -15.07 -4.72
C MET A 371 -0.26 -16.32 -3.90
N ASP A 372 -0.91 -17.46 -4.13
CA ASP A 372 -0.67 -18.68 -3.35
C ASP A 372 0.75 -19.21 -3.58
N ASN A 373 1.20 -19.22 -4.83
CA ASN A 373 2.56 -19.64 -5.17
C ASN A 373 3.58 -18.59 -4.79
N ARG A 374 3.24 -17.31 -4.98
CA ARG A 374 4.04 -16.18 -4.50
C ARG A 374 4.29 -16.34 -3.02
N ASN A 375 3.26 -16.47 -2.18
CA ASN A 375 3.40 -16.59 -0.73
C ASN A 375 4.24 -17.79 -0.29
N LYS A 376 4.27 -18.88 -1.07
CA LYS A 376 5.13 -20.05 -0.80
C LYS A 376 6.63 -19.78 -1.03
N ILE A 377 6.98 -18.80 -1.86
CA ILE A 377 8.37 -18.43 -2.17
C ILE A 377 8.71 -16.99 -1.74
N TYR A 378 7.72 -16.16 -1.42
CA TYR A 378 7.79 -14.71 -1.21
C TYR A 378 8.90 -14.25 -0.27
N PRO A 379 9.20 -14.99 0.84
CA PRO A 379 10.30 -14.59 1.70
C PRO A 379 11.62 -14.55 0.94
N PHE A 380 11.82 -15.38 -0.09
CA PHE A 380 13.04 -15.47 -0.87
C PHE A 380 13.16 -14.37 -1.95
N PRO A 381 14.37 -13.78 -2.14
CA PRO A 381 15.65 -14.14 -1.52
C PRO A 381 15.96 -13.41 -0.19
N TYR A 382 15.03 -12.65 0.36
CA TYR A 382 15.22 -11.89 1.60
C TYR A 382 15.24 -12.75 2.87
N ALA A 383 14.64 -13.94 2.80
CA ALA A 383 14.72 -15.03 3.77
C ALA A 383 15.02 -16.34 3.02
N PRO A 384 15.49 -17.38 3.71
CA PRO A 384 15.87 -18.61 3.06
C PRO A 384 14.67 -19.22 2.33
N LEU A 385 14.91 -19.80 1.15
CA LEU A 385 13.85 -20.48 0.39
C LEU A 385 13.14 -21.49 1.30
N PRO A 386 11.80 -21.40 1.45
CA PRO A 386 11.08 -22.31 2.33
C PRO A 386 11.39 -23.77 2.00
N THR A 387 11.54 -24.59 3.05
CA THR A 387 11.92 -26.00 2.92
C THR A 387 10.81 -26.88 2.34
N THR A 388 9.64 -26.30 2.07
CA THR A 388 8.51 -27.00 1.46
C THR A 388 8.88 -27.50 0.06
N MET A 389 8.40 -28.70 -0.28
CA MET A 389 8.63 -29.30 -1.60
C MET A 389 8.10 -28.39 -2.72
N VAL A 390 6.95 -27.74 -2.52
CA VAL A 390 6.33 -26.87 -3.52
C VAL A 390 7.22 -25.66 -3.83
N ALA A 391 7.74 -24.97 -2.82
CA ALA A 391 8.62 -23.81 -3.02
C ALA A 391 9.90 -24.19 -3.78
N ARG A 392 10.51 -25.34 -3.41
CA ARG A 392 11.71 -25.86 -4.07
C ARG A 392 11.45 -26.26 -5.52
N THR A 393 10.34 -26.94 -5.80
CA THR A 393 9.96 -27.33 -7.15
C THR A 393 9.71 -26.10 -8.03
N LEU A 394 8.91 -25.13 -7.56
CA LEU A 394 8.62 -23.90 -8.31
C LEU A 394 9.90 -23.10 -8.60
N TYR A 395 10.79 -22.99 -7.61
CA TYR A 395 12.07 -22.31 -7.79
C TYR A 395 12.99 -23.04 -8.78
N LYS A 396 13.04 -24.38 -8.73
CA LYS A 396 13.82 -25.18 -9.69
C LYS A 396 13.28 -25.07 -11.12
N GLU A 397 11.95 -25.12 -11.28
CA GLU A 397 11.30 -24.90 -12.57
C GLU A 397 11.62 -23.51 -13.14
N PHE A 398 11.65 -22.49 -12.27
CA PHE A 398 12.08 -21.15 -12.65
C PHE A 398 13.54 -21.13 -13.13
N GLU A 399 14.47 -21.72 -12.39
CA GLU A 399 15.89 -21.76 -12.76
C GLU A 399 16.11 -22.50 -14.09
N ASP A 400 15.41 -23.62 -14.31
CA ASP A 400 15.51 -24.40 -15.55
C ASP A 400 14.98 -23.61 -16.75
N ALA A 401 13.82 -22.97 -16.57
CA ALA A 401 13.21 -22.14 -17.61
C ALA A 401 14.08 -20.90 -17.91
N LEU A 402 14.65 -20.26 -16.88
CA LEU A 402 15.57 -19.14 -17.03
C LEU A 402 16.83 -19.56 -17.78
N THR A 403 17.43 -20.69 -17.41
CA THR A 403 18.63 -21.20 -18.07
C THR A 403 18.37 -21.41 -19.56
N THR A 404 17.27 -22.08 -19.90
CA THR A 404 16.88 -22.34 -21.29
C THR A 404 16.64 -21.04 -22.07
N CYS A 405 15.85 -20.14 -21.50
CA CYS A 405 15.55 -18.84 -22.10
C CYS A 405 16.83 -18.00 -22.33
N SER A 406 17.70 -17.93 -21.31
CA SER A 406 18.89 -17.08 -21.32
C SER A 406 19.91 -17.45 -22.40
N GLN A 407 19.92 -18.69 -22.87
CA GLN A 407 20.78 -19.14 -23.97
C GLN A 407 20.37 -18.58 -25.34
N GLN A 408 19.11 -18.13 -25.47
CA GLN A 408 18.53 -17.64 -26.72
C GLN A 408 18.37 -16.11 -26.72
N VAL A 409 18.70 -15.45 -25.61
CA VAL A 409 18.67 -13.98 -25.49
C VAL A 409 20.05 -13.43 -25.79
N ASP A 410 20.25 -12.93 -27.01
CA ASP A 410 21.47 -12.22 -27.39
C ASP A 410 21.62 -10.90 -26.61
N LEU A 411 22.84 -10.61 -26.18
CA LEU A 411 23.20 -9.37 -25.51
C LEU A 411 23.69 -8.34 -26.53
N ASP A 412 22.80 -7.46 -26.97
CA ASP A 412 23.19 -6.20 -27.61
C ASP A 412 23.43 -5.13 -26.51
N ILE A 413 24.46 -4.31 -26.71
CA ILE A 413 24.76 -3.11 -25.90
C ILE A 413 23.53 -2.20 -25.74
N ARG A 414 22.61 -2.18 -26.71
CA ARG A 414 21.34 -1.43 -26.63
C ARG A 414 20.40 -1.98 -25.55
N THR A 415 20.28 -3.30 -25.45
CA THR A 415 19.46 -4.01 -24.48
C THR A 415 19.97 -3.82 -23.04
N LEU A 416 21.26 -3.53 -22.89
CA LEU A 416 21.97 -3.44 -21.61
C LEU A 416 22.19 -2.01 -21.09
N ARG A 417 22.44 -1.03 -21.97
CA ARG A 417 22.56 0.42 -21.61
C ARG A 417 21.34 0.97 -20.89
N TYR A 418 20.21 0.31 -21.07
CA TYR A 418 18.94 0.69 -20.49
C TYR A 418 18.89 0.58 -18.95
N ARG A 419 19.85 -0.11 -18.28
CA ARG A 419 19.68 -0.52 -16.85
C ARG A 419 20.87 -0.44 -15.88
N ASP A 420 21.96 0.24 -16.21
CA ASP A 420 23.09 0.44 -15.27
C ASP A 420 22.63 0.88 -13.87
N HIS A 421 21.65 1.79 -13.81
CA HIS A 421 21.15 2.33 -12.54
C HIS A 421 20.41 1.33 -11.66
N GLN A 422 19.83 0.26 -12.21
CA GLN A 422 18.97 -0.67 -11.47
C GLN A 422 19.75 -1.82 -10.82
N LEU A 423 20.89 -2.18 -11.41
CA LEU A 423 21.81 -3.17 -10.82
C LEU A 423 22.71 -2.55 -9.73
N GLY A 424 22.69 -1.22 -9.58
CA GLY A 424 23.57 -0.51 -8.66
C GLY A 424 25.06 -0.61 -9.02
N LEU A 425 25.36 -1.08 -10.23
CA LEU A 425 26.72 -1.17 -10.76
C LEU A 425 27.05 0.15 -11.46
N ASP A 426 28.25 0.66 -11.24
CA ASP A 426 28.74 1.75 -12.08
C ASP A 426 28.99 1.22 -13.50
N LYS A 427 28.88 2.13 -14.48
CA LYS A 427 29.03 1.81 -15.90
C LYS A 427 30.32 1.04 -16.22
N GLY A 428 31.43 1.38 -15.57
CA GLY A 428 32.71 0.73 -15.82
C GLY A 428 32.71 -0.72 -15.32
N THR A 429 32.19 -0.95 -14.12
CA THR A 429 31.98 -2.29 -13.58
C THR A 429 31.06 -3.11 -14.49
N PHE A 430 29.95 -2.53 -14.95
CA PHE A 430 29.02 -3.25 -15.83
C PHE A 430 29.63 -3.58 -17.19
N GLU A 431 30.31 -2.64 -17.84
CA GLU A 431 31.02 -2.88 -19.11
C GLU A 431 32.11 -3.96 -18.97
N ALA A 432 32.83 -3.98 -17.84
CA ALA A 432 33.82 -5.02 -17.55
C ALA A 432 33.19 -6.42 -17.39
N ILE A 433 32.00 -6.50 -16.77
CA ILE A 433 31.27 -7.77 -16.61
C ILE A 433 30.73 -8.26 -17.95
N LEU A 434 30.19 -7.34 -18.75
CA LEU A 434 29.71 -7.65 -20.09
C LEU A 434 30.83 -8.30 -20.88
N GLY A 435 32.00 -7.66 -20.96
CA GLY A 435 33.19 -8.24 -21.58
C GLY A 435 32.88 -8.90 -22.92
N ASP A 436 33.06 -10.22 -22.99
CA ASP A 436 32.77 -11.09 -24.14
C ASP A 436 31.45 -11.88 -24.06
N ALA A 437 30.58 -11.58 -23.08
CA ALA A 437 29.27 -12.23 -22.97
C ALA A 437 28.41 -11.93 -24.21
N LYS A 438 27.94 -12.98 -24.89
CA LYS A 438 27.13 -12.86 -26.11
C LYS A 438 25.66 -13.10 -25.84
N THR A 439 25.36 -13.93 -24.84
CA THR A 439 24.01 -14.29 -24.43
C THR A 439 23.79 -13.96 -22.97
N LEU A 440 22.53 -13.86 -22.55
CA LEU A 440 22.20 -13.70 -21.14
C LEU A 440 22.79 -14.86 -20.32
N ALA A 441 22.80 -16.09 -20.85
CA ALA A 441 23.42 -17.25 -20.22
C ALA A 441 24.92 -17.08 -19.93
N ASP A 442 25.64 -16.32 -20.75
CA ASP A 442 27.07 -16.00 -20.51
C ASP A 442 27.24 -14.97 -19.38
N LEU A 443 26.26 -14.08 -19.21
CA LEU A 443 26.29 -12.98 -18.27
C LEU A 443 25.88 -13.39 -16.85
N LEU A 444 24.86 -14.25 -16.69
CA LEU A 444 24.34 -14.64 -15.37
C LEU A 444 25.42 -15.24 -14.44
N PRO A 445 26.30 -16.16 -14.90
CA PRO A 445 27.38 -16.70 -14.07
C PRO A 445 28.44 -15.66 -13.70
N LYS A 446 28.65 -14.63 -14.53
CA LYS A 446 29.60 -13.54 -14.25
C LYS A 446 29.06 -12.57 -13.19
N LEU A 447 27.76 -12.30 -13.23
CA LEU A 447 27.13 -11.41 -12.26
C LEU A 447 26.97 -12.07 -10.86
N ASN A 448 26.62 -13.37 -10.81
CA ASN A 448 26.35 -14.10 -9.56
C ASN A 448 27.41 -13.92 -8.45
N PRO A 449 28.73 -14.09 -8.71
CA PRO A 449 29.77 -13.93 -7.69
C PRO A 449 30.00 -12.47 -7.26
N MET A 450 29.55 -11.48 -8.03
CA MET A 450 29.76 -10.06 -7.72
C MET A 450 28.67 -9.47 -6.84
N TRP A 451 27.46 -10.02 -6.91
CA TRP A 451 26.35 -9.53 -6.09
C TRP A 451 26.58 -9.55 -4.58
N PRO A 452 27.28 -10.52 -3.94
CA PRO A 452 27.50 -10.46 -2.50
C PRO A 452 28.26 -9.20 -2.11
N ASP A 453 29.31 -8.85 -2.86
CA ASP A 453 30.11 -7.67 -2.60
C ASP A 453 29.36 -6.38 -2.95
N ALA A 454 28.62 -6.36 -4.06
CA ALA A 454 27.79 -5.22 -4.43
C ALA A 454 26.69 -4.94 -3.39
N ILE A 455 26.03 -5.98 -2.88
CA ILE A 455 25.02 -5.84 -1.82
C ILE A 455 25.67 -5.45 -0.51
N LYS A 456 26.79 -6.07 -0.12
CA LYS A 456 27.53 -5.69 1.08
C LYS A 456 27.90 -4.21 1.02
N LYS A 457 28.40 -3.72 -0.12
CA LYS A 457 28.70 -2.30 -0.34
C LYS A 457 27.45 -1.43 -0.28
N SER A 458 26.35 -1.85 -0.91
CA SER A 458 25.06 -1.14 -0.84
C SER A 458 24.58 -1.02 0.61
N ASN A 459 24.56 -2.12 1.36
CA ASN A 459 24.15 -2.14 2.76
C ASN A 459 25.08 -1.29 3.63
N GLN A 460 26.39 -1.33 3.42
CA GLN A 460 27.33 -0.44 4.12
C GLN A 460 26.99 1.05 3.87
N LEU A 461 26.72 1.42 2.62
CA LEU A 461 26.32 2.79 2.29
C LEU A 461 24.97 3.17 2.90
N SER A 462 24.01 2.23 2.92
CA SER A 462 22.72 2.39 3.59
C SER A 462 22.90 2.59 5.09
N ASP A 463 23.67 1.73 5.76
CA ASP A 463 23.93 1.77 7.20
C ASP A 463 24.62 3.07 7.62
N GLU A 464 25.62 3.52 6.85
CA GLU A 464 26.28 4.81 7.08
C GLU A 464 25.31 5.99 6.92
N ALA A 465 24.47 5.95 5.88
CA ALA A 465 23.47 6.98 5.66
C ALA A 465 22.39 6.98 6.75
N TYR A 466 21.92 5.80 7.18
CA TYR A 466 20.91 5.62 8.21
C TYR A 466 21.46 6.09 9.56
N LYS A 467 22.70 5.73 9.90
CA LYS A 467 23.39 6.22 11.10
C LYS A 467 23.51 7.74 11.11
N THR A 468 23.86 8.34 9.96
CA THR A 468 23.93 9.80 9.81
C THR A 468 22.55 10.42 10.02
N ALA A 469 21.52 9.91 9.34
CA ALA A 469 20.14 10.38 9.46
C ALA A 469 19.60 10.28 10.89
N GLN A 470 19.86 9.18 11.59
CA GLN A 470 19.49 9.00 13.00
C GLN A 470 20.23 10.01 13.90
N SER A 471 21.53 10.23 13.70
CA SER A 471 22.30 11.22 14.47
C SER A 471 21.83 12.66 14.26
N GLU A 472 21.34 12.95 13.05
CA GLU A 472 20.76 14.23 12.66
C GLU A 472 19.26 14.34 12.96
N ARG A 473 18.66 13.26 13.49
CA ARG A 473 17.23 13.12 13.78
C ARG A 473 16.35 13.45 12.58
N LEU A 474 16.77 12.98 11.41
CA LEU A 474 16.02 13.11 10.18
C LEU A 474 14.74 12.27 10.29
N GLY A 475 13.60 12.93 10.15
CA GLY A 475 12.29 12.33 9.99
C GLY A 475 11.92 12.21 8.52
N TYR A 476 10.95 11.37 8.21
CA TYR A 476 10.30 11.27 6.91
C TYR A 476 8.80 11.21 7.19
N TYR A 477 8.04 12.15 6.63
CA TYR A 477 6.59 12.14 6.72
C TYR A 477 6.08 11.24 5.60
N THR A 478 4.99 10.52 5.86
CA THR A 478 4.31 9.66 4.88
C THR A 478 2.81 9.81 5.01
N ASP A 479 2.08 9.29 4.03
CA ASP A 479 0.63 9.13 4.07
C ASP A 479 0.17 8.22 5.21
N GLU A 480 0.96 7.22 5.58
CA GLU A 480 0.73 6.39 6.77
C GLU A 480 0.83 7.18 8.07
N GLN A 481 1.81 8.09 8.19
CA GLN A 481 1.90 8.98 9.35
C GLN A 481 0.69 9.93 9.39
N GLU A 482 0.26 10.51 8.27
CA GLU A 482 -0.97 11.31 8.20
C GLU A 482 -2.19 10.50 8.66
N ALA A 483 -2.33 9.27 8.16
CA ALA A 483 -3.47 8.43 8.50
C ALA A 483 -3.51 8.09 9.99
N ASP A 484 -2.35 7.89 10.65
CA ASP A 484 -2.25 7.72 12.10
C ASP A 484 -2.66 8.99 12.89
N GLU A 485 -2.25 10.17 12.42
CA GLU A 485 -2.62 11.47 13.01
C GLU A 485 -4.14 11.69 12.90
N VAL A 486 -4.72 11.48 11.72
CA VAL A 486 -6.18 11.53 11.48
C VAL A 486 -6.92 10.48 12.32
N ALA A 487 -6.37 9.28 12.47
CA ALA A 487 -6.97 8.22 13.27
C ALA A 487 -7.11 8.61 14.74
N LEU A 488 -6.12 9.32 15.29
CA LEU A 488 -6.16 9.78 16.67
C LEU A 488 -7.28 10.82 16.87
N GLU A 489 -7.41 11.77 15.94
CA GLU A 489 -8.47 12.77 15.99
C GLU A 489 -9.86 12.16 15.83
N LEU A 490 -10.07 11.34 14.80
CA LEU A 490 -11.34 10.65 14.58
C LEU A 490 -11.69 9.72 15.74
N GLY A 491 -10.69 9.00 16.28
CA GLY A 491 -10.83 8.14 17.46
C GLY A 491 -11.33 8.90 18.69
N ALA A 492 -10.82 10.12 18.93
CA ALA A 492 -11.25 10.95 20.05
C ALA A 492 -12.75 11.28 20.00
N HIS A 493 -13.31 11.50 18.80
CA HIS A 493 -14.74 11.71 18.59
C HIS A 493 -15.61 10.51 18.98
N VAL A 494 -15.04 9.32 19.10
CA VAL A 494 -15.79 8.12 19.51
C VAL A 494 -15.31 7.52 20.83
N GLY A 495 -14.52 8.28 21.58
CA GLY A 495 -14.05 7.91 22.91
C GLY A 495 -12.83 6.98 22.92
N VAL A 496 -12.16 6.77 21.78
CA VAL A 496 -10.83 6.14 21.74
C VAL A 496 -9.82 7.14 22.29
N ASN A 497 -9.06 6.73 23.30
CA ASN A 497 -8.00 7.57 23.87
C ASN A 497 -6.62 7.15 23.34
N VAL A 498 -5.59 7.97 23.57
CA VAL A 498 -4.23 7.68 23.08
C VAL A 498 -3.70 6.33 23.56
N ASN A 499 -4.00 5.87 24.78
CA ASN A 499 -3.51 4.58 25.26
C ASN A 499 -4.14 3.41 24.48
N ASP A 500 -5.40 3.56 24.07
CA ASP A 500 -6.08 2.57 23.23
C ASP A 500 -5.40 2.47 21.86
N ALA A 501 -5.07 3.61 21.25
CA ALA A 501 -4.30 3.67 20.00
C ALA A 501 -2.91 3.02 20.16
N MET A 502 -2.21 3.31 21.27
CA MET A 502 -0.90 2.74 21.57
C MET A 502 -0.94 1.22 21.80
N GLU A 503 -2.04 0.68 22.34
CA GLU A 503 -2.21 -0.76 22.54
C GLU A 503 -2.09 -1.52 21.22
N MET A 504 -2.69 -0.99 20.14
CA MET A 504 -2.62 -1.57 18.80
C MET A 504 -1.17 -1.73 18.33
N PHE A 505 -0.35 -0.67 18.43
CA PHE A 505 1.06 -0.75 18.02
C PHE A 505 1.87 -1.73 18.86
N PHE A 506 1.64 -1.80 20.17
CA PHE A 506 2.34 -2.78 21.02
C PHE A 506 1.89 -4.21 20.77
N PHE A 507 0.64 -4.41 20.39
CA PHE A 507 0.14 -5.70 19.94
C PHE A 507 0.83 -6.10 18.62
N SER A 508 0.89 -5.19 17.65
CA SER A 508 1.58 -5.41 16.37
C SER A 508 3.06 -5.74 16.57
N LEU A 509 3.79 -4.99 17.40
CA LEU A 509 5.21 -5.29 17.70
C LEU A 509 5.44 -6.67 18.36
N LYS A 510 4.44 -7.25 19.05
CA LYS A 510 4.54 -8.59 19.64
C LYS A 510 4.28 -9.69 18.61
N GLN A 511 3.39 -9.42 17.66
CA GLN A 511 3.02 -10.36 16.61
C GLN A 511 4.05 -10.35 15.47
N TRP A 512 4.60 -9.18 15.16
CA TRP A 512 5.48 -8.93 14.03
C TRP A 512 6.86 -8.62 14.60
N ASN A 513 7.77 -9.58 14.53
CA ASN A 513 9.17 -9.32 14.84
C ASN A 513 9.79 -8.59 13.64
N ASP A 514 9.84 -7.26 13.69
CA ASP A 514 10.43 -6.45 12.61
C ASP A 514 11.89 -6.92 12.38
N PRO A 515 12.21 -7.43 11.17
CA PRO A 515 13.56 -7.89 10.87
C PRO A 515 14.58 -6.74 10.78
N ASN A 516 14.15 -5.48 10.83
CA ASN A 516 15.04 -4.34 10.78
C ASN A 516 15.91 -4.25 12.05
N PRO A 517 17.25 -4.35 11.94
CA PRO A 517 18.13 -4.34 13.10
C PRO A 517 18.16 -3.00 13.84
N THR A 518 17.62 -1.93 13.24
CA THR A 518 17.52 -0.60 13.86
C THR A 518 16.17 -0.33 14.51
N ALA A 519 15.16 -1.17 14.27
CA ALA A 519 13.84 -1.05 14.88
C ALA A 519 13.90 -1.42 16.38
N LEU A 520 13.05 -0.76 17.17
CA LEU A 520 12.91 -1.11 18.58
C LEU A 520 11.92 -2.27 18.71
N ASN A 521 12.32 -3.33 19.42
CA ASN A 521 11.38 -4.41 19.72
C ASN A 521 10.26 -3.95 20.68
N ALA A 522 9.24 -4.78 20.85
CA ALA A 522 8.08 -4.48 21.70
C ALA A 522 8.45 -3.99 23.11
N ALA A 523 9.43 -4.64 23.78
CA ALA A 523 9.82 -4.28 25.13
C ALA A 523 10.57 -2.94 25.19
N GLN A 524 11.47 -2.69 24.24
CA GLN A 524 12.18 -1.41 24.10
C GLN A 524 11.19 -0.27 23.81
N CYS A 525 10.25 -0.48 22.90
CA CYS A 525 9.25 0.51 22.56
C CYS A 525 8.34 0.86 23.75
N GLN A 526 7.85 -0.15 24.48
CA GLN A 526 7.07 0.06 25.70
C GLN A 526 7.86 0.80 26.78
N SER A 527 9.16 0.52 26.91
CA SER A 527 10.04 1.26 27.82
C SER A 527 10.19 2.72 27.39
N ALA A 528 10.36 2.98 26.09
CA ALA A 528 10.43 4.32 25.54
C ALA A 528 9.12 5.10 25.79
N HIS A 529 7.96 4.47 25.55
CA HIS A 529 6.64 5.05 25.83
C HIS A 529 6.47 5.39 27.32
N LYS A 530 6.85 4.50 28.24
CA LYS A 530 6.83 4.78 29.69
C LYS A 530 7.71 5.97 30.09
N ASN A 531 8.76 6.23 29.33
CA ASN A 531 9.62 7.41 29.47
C ASN A 531 9.16 8.58 28.59
N ASN A 532 7.89 8.60 28.15
CA ASN A 532 7.29 9.64 27.29
C ASN A 532 8.08 9.90 26.00
N PHE A 533 8.73 8.86 25.46
CA PHE A 533 9.57 8.93 24.27
C PHE A 533 10.56 10.11 24.30
N ARG A 534 11.23 10.33 25.43
CA ARG A 534 12.23 11.40 25.58
C ARG A 534 13.44 11.25 24.65
N ASP A 535 13.77 10.01 24.32
CA ASP A 535 14.86 9.67 23.41
C ASP A 535 14.38 9.61 21.97
N PHE A 536 15.29 9.81 21.02
CA PHE A 536 14.98 9.71 19.60
C PHE A 536 14.59 8.26 19.24
N ILE A 537 13.46 8.12 18.56
CA ILE A 537 12.99 6.84 18.03
C ILE A 537 13.36 6.79 16.54
N PRO A 538 14.16 5.79 16.10
CA PRO A 538 14.54 5.67 14.70
C PRO A 538 13.33 5.31 13.84
N ILE A 539 13.31 5.79 12.60
CA ILE A 539 12.28 5.46 11.60
C ILE A 539 12.27 3.97 11.23
N GLY A 540 13.41 3.29 11.38
CA GLY A 540 13.62 1.98 10.77
C GLY A 540 14.02 2.15 9.31
N ASP A 541 13.24 1.57 8.39
CA ASP A 541 13.52 1.63 6.95
C ASP A 541 12.85 2.85 6.31
N TYR A 542 13.65 3.80 5.85
CA TYR A 542 13.16 4.99 5.13
C TYR A 542 12.53 4.67 3.77
N GLN A 543 12.67 3.44 3.27
CA GLN A 543 12.00 2.99 2.05
C GLN A 543 10.59 2.46 2.31
N ASP A 544 10.32 1.98 3.52
CA ASP A 544 9.00 1.49 3.89
C ASP A 544 8.07 2.69 4.13
N PRO A 545 7.00 2.87 3.33
CA PRO A 545 6.05 3.95 3.56
C PRO A 545 5.33 3.84 4.92
N HIS A 546 5.26 2.64 5.51
CA HIS A 546 4.63 2.43 6.82
C HIS A 546 5.57 2.75 7.98
N HIS A 547 6.89 2.91 7.75
CA HIS A 547 7.91 3.02 8.79
C HIS A 547 7.87 1.87 9.83
N ASP A 548 8.83 1.88 10.77
CA ASP A 548 8.79 0.97 11.92
C ASP A 548 7.56 1.23 12.81
N THR A 549 7.00 0.15 13.36
CA THR A 549 5.80 0.20 14.20
C THR A 549 6.03 1.02 15.48
N CYS A 550 7.22 0.99 16.08
CA CYS A 550 7.51 1.84 17.23
C CYS A 550 7.59 3.32 16.86
N TYR A 551 8.11 3.64 15.68
CA TYR A 551 8.15 5.02 15.18
C TYR A 551 6.74 5.58 14.93
N ARG A 552 5.83 4.78 14.36
CA ARG A 552 4.42 5.16 14.23
C ARG A 552 3.77 5.44 15.58
N ALA A 553 3.98 4.55 16.56
CA ALA A 553 3.51 4.73 17.93
C ALA A 553 4.06 6.02 18.57
N TYR A 554 5.33 6.33 18.31
CA TYR A 554 5.95 7.60 18.72
C TYR A 554 5.26 8.82 18.08
N ASN A 555 4.92 8.78 16.80
CA ASN A 555 4.21 9.88 16.13
C ASN A 555 2.80 10.09 16.69
N VAL A 556 2.04 9.01 16.93
CA VAL A 556 0.72 9.11 17.59
C VAL A 556 0.84 9.72 18.99
N PHE A 557 1.86 9.31 19.76
CA PHE A 557 2.14 9.95 21.05
C PHE A 557 2.45 11.44 20.90
N ARG A 558 3.33 11.81 19.96
CA ARG A 558 3.68 13.21 19.70
C ARG A 558 2.45 14.04 19.35
N GLU A 559 1.61 13.52 18.47
CA GLU A 559 0.35 14.14 18.08
C GLU A 559 -0.53 14.37 19.30
N SER A 560 -0.71 13.35 20.14
CA SER A 560 -1.51 13.48 21.37
C SER A 560 -1.01 14.55 22.34
N VAL A 561 0.32 14.79 22.38
CA VAL A 561 0.93 15.81 23.24
C VAL A 561 0.77 17.20 22.61
N ALA A 562 0.96 17.29 21.29
CA ALA A 562 0.85 18.53 20.53
C ALA A 562 -0.54 19.18 20.66
N HIS A 563 -1.54 18.32 20.77
CA HIS A 563 -2.93 18.60 20.52
C HIS A 563 -3.84 18.20 21.69
N LYS A 564 -3.25 18.07 22.88
CA LYS A 564 -3.89 17.54 24.07
C LYS A 564 -5.19 18.27 24.44
N ASP A 565 -5.17 19.60 24.35
CA ASP A 565 -6.32 20.43 24.76
C ASP A 565 -7.46 20.31 23.74
N GLU A 566 -7.14 20.35 22.45
CA GLU A 566 -8.12 20.14 21.39
C GLU A 566 -8.74 18.75 21.46
N LEU A 567 -7.95 17.69 21.59
CA LEU A 567 -8.43 16.31 21.74
C LEU A 567 -9.34 16.12 22.96
N ALA A 568 -9.10 16.87 24.04
CA ALA A 568 -9.92 16.82 25.25
C ALA A 568 -11.29 17.53 25.07
N GLU A 569 -11.38 18.50 24.15
CA GLU A 569 -12.59 19.27 23.87
C GLU A 569 -13.46 18.67 22.75
N VAL A 570 -12.98 17.62 22.07
CA VAL A 570 -13.69 16.97 20.96
C VAL A 570 -15.08 16.47 21.41
N PRO A 571 -16.18 16.92 20.77
CA PRO A 571 -17.50 16.38 21.04
C PRO A 571 -17.58 14.91 20.64
N ARG A 572 -17.98 14.06 21.60
CA ARG A 572 -18.18 12.63 21.36
C ARG A 572 -19.46 12.37 20.57
N ASP A 573 -19.41 11.48 19.59
CA ASP A 573 -20.59 10.96 18.90
C ASP A 573 -21.43 10.18 19.95
N PRO A 574 -22.68 10.59 20.23
CA PRO A 574 -23.52 9.91 21.20
C PRO A 574 -24.04 8.54 20.73
N CYS A 575 -23.81 8.19 19.46
CA CYS A 575 -24.44 7.05 18.79
C CYS A 575 -23.59 5.80 18.80
N ILE A 576 -22.29 5.92 19.03
CA ILE A 576 -21.41 4.78 19.15
C ILE A 576 -20.35 5.03 20.23
N ALA A 577 -20.10 3.98 21.00
CA ALA A 577 -19.00 3.88 21.92
C ALA A 577 -18.55 2.41 21.94
N PRO A 578 -17.32 2.13 22.40
CA PRO A 578 -16.90 0.77 22.70
C PRO A 578 -17.88 0.10 23.68
N ASP A 579 -18.29 -1.14 23.39
CA ASP A 579 -19.19 -1.97 24.19
C ASP A 579 -18.52 -3.32 24.43
N GLU A 580 -17.81 -3.44 25.56
CA GLU A 580 -17.05 -4.64 25.91
C GLU A 580 -17.92 -5.91 25.95
N GLN A 581 -19.19 -5.81 26.35
CA GLN A 581 -20.07 -6.97 26.43
C GLN A 581 -20.51 -7.42 25.03
N LEU A 582 -20.88 -6.48 24.16
CA LEU A 582 -21.17 -6.77 22.77
C LEU A 582 -19.92 -7.36 22.09
N TRP A 583 -18.76 -6.73 22.28
CA TRP A 583 -17.50 -7.18 21.67
C TRP A 583 -17.16 -8.62 22.05
N LYS A 584 -17.20 -8.97 23.35
CA LYS A 584 -16.98 -10.35 23.82
C LYS A 584 -17.95 -11.35 23.21
N ARG A 585 -19.22 -10.97 22.99
CA ARG A 585 -20.18 -11.83 22.29
C ARG A 585 -19.75 -12.04 20.83
N LEU A 586 -19.40 -10.98 20.12
CA LEU A 586 -18.95 -11.05 18.73
C LEU A 586 -17.68 -11.91 18.58
N GLN A 587 -16.76 -11.82 19.53
CA GLN A 587 -15.57 -12.67 19.61
C GLN A 587 -15.91 -14.16 19.71
N SER A 588 -16.96 -14.51 20.47
CA SER A 588 -17.37 -15.90 20.69
C SER A 588 -18.16 -16.54 19.55
N GLN A 589 -18.64 -15.74 18.59
CA GLN A 589 -19.39 -16.26 17.45
C GLN A 589 -18.45 -17.06 16.52
N SER A 590 -18.77 -18.33 16.29
CA SER A 590 -18.22 -19.06 15.14
C SER A 590 -18.94 -18.62 13.88
N LEU A 591 -18.29 -18.82 12.73
CA LEU A 591 -18.96 -18.79 11.43
C LEU A 591 -20.10 -19.82 11.36
#